data_AF-A0A2G6QL70-F1
#
_entry.id   AF-A0A2G6QL70-F1
#
_cell.length_a   1.000
_cell.length_b   1.000
_cell.length_c   1.000
_cell.angle_alpha   90.00
_cell.angle_beta   90.00
_cell.angle_gamma   90.00
#
_symmetry.space_group_name_H-M   'P 1'
#
loop_
_entity.id
_entity.type
_entity.pdbx_description
1 polymer ?
#
loop_
_entity_poly.entity_id
_entity_poly.type
_entity_poly.pdbx_seq_one_letter_code
_entity_poly.pdbx_strand_id
1 'polypeptide(L)'
;MSKEMSFLDHLEELRWHLIRSFIAIFIVAIFVFIFQGFVFDMVLFAHLKPDFPTYTFFCKAFSSIGIDSSFCNIKFNQTLQALNPTQQIMTAIWASLILGFVFAFPYILWEIWRFIAPGLNKNEQKRSKGFIFWASILFFLGILFSYFVIIPMSVYFFYNYQISDVIVNNFK
;
A
#
# COMPACT_ATOMS: atom_id res chain seq x y z
N MET A 1 -7.91 3.25 -41.42
CA MET A 1 -7.32 2.02 -41.97
C MET A 1 -6.70 1.28 -40.80
N SER A 2 -7.37 0.26 -40.25
CA SER A 2 -6.85 -0.56 -39.15
C SER A 2 -5.64 -1.31 -39.69
N LYS A 3 -4.44 -0.91 -39.25
CA LYS A 3 -3.21 -1.66 -39.52
C LYS A 3 -3.40 -3.00 -38.81
N GLU A 4 -3.59 -4.09 -39.56
CA GLU A 4 -3.50 -5.43 -38.97
C GLU A 4 -2.07 -5.57 -38.45
N MET A 5 -1.94 -5.63 -37.13
CA MET A 5 -0.63 -5.74 -36.50
C MET A 5 -0.21 -7.20 -36.52
N SER A 6 1.02 -7.45 -36.95
CA SER A 6 1.63 -8.78 -36.83
C SER A 6 1.79 -9.14 -35.35
N PHE A 7 1.82 -10.43 -35.00
CA PHE A 7 2.07 -10.89 -33.62
C PHE A 7 3.36 -10.28 -33.03
N LEU A 8 4.37 -10.07 -33.88
CA LEU A 8 5.63 -9.44 -33.46
C LEU A 8 5.48 -7.94 -33.17
N ASP A 9 4.63 -7.25 -33.94
CA ASP A 9 4.31 -5.83 -33.70
C ASP A 9 3.57 -5.69 -32.36
N HIS A 10 2.69 -6.63 -32.02
CA HIS A 10 1.98 -6.63 -30.74
C HIS A 10 2.92 -6.87 -29.54
N LEU A 11 3.96 -7.70 -29.70
CA LEU A 11 5.00 -7.89 -28.67
C LEU A 11 5.90 -6.64 -28.53
N GLU A 12 6.16 -5.92 -29.61
CA GLU A 12 6.91 -4.66 -29.57
C GLU A 12 6.14 -3.56 -28.82
N GLU A 13 4.83 -3.50 -28.99
CA GLU A 13 3.97 -2.59 -28.22
C GLU A 13 4.01 -2.91 -26.71
N LEU A 14 3.94 -4.20 -26.32
CA LEU A 14 4.01 -4.62 -24.91
C LEU A 14 5.26 -4.07 -24.22
N ARG A 15 6.42 -4.18 -24.88
CA ARG A 15 7.70 -3.70 -24.33
C ARG A 15 7.64 -2.22 -24.00
N TRP A 16 7.12 -1.41 -24.91
CA TRP A 16 7.03 0.04 -24.72
C TRP A 16 6.05 0.43 -23.61
N HIS A 17 4.92 -0.27 -23.49
CA HIS A 17 3.98 -0.08 -22.38
C HIS A 17 4.61 -0.44 -21.03
N LEU A 18 5.37 -1.54 -20.97
CA LEU A 18 6.07 -1.97 -19.76
C LEU A 18 7.16 -0.97 -19.36
N ILE A 19 7.97 -0.49 -20.31
CA ILE A 19 9.02 0.51 -20.05
C ILE A 19 8.41 1.81 -19.50
N ARG A 20 7.33 2.32 -20.10
CA ARG A 20 6.65 3.54 -19.63
C ARG A 20 6.08 3.38 -18.23
N SER A 21 5.45 2.23 -17.95
CA SER A 21 4.94 1.91 -16.61
C SER A 21 6.07 1.88 -15.58
N PHE A 22 7.20 1.26 -15.93
CA PHE A 22 8.36 1.19 -15.06
C PHE A 22 8.97 2.57 -14.79
N ILE A 23 9.11 3.40 -15.83
CA ILE A 23 9.57 4.80 -15.70
C ILE A 23 8.63 5.59 -14.79
N ALA A 24 7.32 5.45 -14.96
CA ALA A 24 6.34 6.13 -14.10
C ALA A 24 6.51 5.73 -12.62
N ILE A 25 6.67 4.44 -12.32
CA ILE A 25 6.94 3.96 -10.95
C ILE A 25 8.22 4.59 -10.40
N PHE A 26 9.31 4.60 -11.18
CA PHE A 26 10.60 5.14 -10.75
C PHE A 26 10.54 6.65 -10.48
N ILE A 27 9.86 7.41 -11.33
CA ILE A 27 9.69 8.86 -11.14
C ILE A 27 8.96 9.13 -9.82
N VAL A 28 7.86 8.43 -9.57
CA VAL A 28 7.08 8.60 -8.34
C VAL A 28 7.86 8.09 -7.13
N ALA A 29 8.59 6.98 -7.24
CA ALA A 29 9.43 6.46 -6.17
C ALA A 29 10.56 7.44 -5.79
N ILE A 30 11.24 8.05 -6.76
CA ILE A 30 12.25 9.09 -6.52
C ILE A 30 11.61 10.28 -5.81
N PHE A 31 10.43 10.72 -6.26
CA PHE A 31 9.70 11.80 -5.59
C PHE A 31 9.38 11.45 -4.14
N VAL A 32 8.85 10.26 -3.86
CA VAL A 32 8.57 9.78 -2.49
C VAL A 32 9.86 9.69 -1.67
N PHE A 33 10.97 9.25 -2.26
CA PHE A 33 12.26 9.14 -1.59
C PHE A 33 12.83 10.50 -1.16
N ILE A 34 12.64 11.56 -1.97
CA ILE A 34 13.03 12.92 -1.61
C ILE A 34 12.26 13.39 -0.36
N PHE A 35 10.97 13.04 -0.26
CA PHE A 35 10.11 13.40 0.87
C PHE A 35 9.98 12.29 1.93
N GLN A 36 10.95 11.37 2.00
CA GLN A 36 10.84 10.18 2.84
C GLN A 36 10.58 10.48 4.32
N GLY A 37 11.20 11.52 4.91
CA GLY A 37 10.97 11.86 6.32
C GLY A 37 9.49 12.12 6.63
N PHE A 38 8.85 12.95 5.79
CA PHE A 38 7.41 13.23 5.91
C PHE A 38 6.55 11.98 5.73
N VAL A 39 6.87 11.16 4.73
CA VAL A 39 6.12 9.93 4.43
C VAL A 39 6.21 8.93 5.57
N PHE A 40 7.40 8.77 6.16
CA PHE A 40 7.59 7.87 7.29
C PHE A 40 6.83 8.36 8.53
N ASP A 41 6.93 9.65 8.88
CA ASP A 41 6.28 10.19 10.07
C ASP A 41 4.75 10.28 9.96
N MET A 42 4.25 10.63 8.78
CA MET A 42 2.81 10.81 8.55
C MET A 42 2.10 9.50 8.21
N VAL A 43 2.71 8.63 7.39
CA VAL A 43 2.05 7.43 6.86
C VAL A 43 2.49 6.19 7.60
N LEU A 44 3.79 5.89 7.68
CA LEU A 44 4.24 4.61 8.25
C LEU A 44 4.10 4.58 9.77
N PHE A 45 4.56 5.63 10.46
CA PHE A 45 4.55 5.72 11.93
C PHE A 45 3.25 6.26 12.51
N ALA A 46 2.27 6.63 11.68
CA ALA A 46 0.97 7.10 12.16
C ALA A 46 0.26 6.10 13.09
N HIS A 47 0.38 4.80 12.82
CA HIS A 47 -0.24 3.73 13.63
C HIS A 47 0.41 3.52 15.01
N LEU A 48 1.61 4.06 15.23
CA LEU A 48 2.29 4.01 16.53
C LEU A 48 1.71 5.04 17.51
N LYS A 49 1.01 6.06 17.00
CA LYS A 49 0.37 7.07 17.83
C LYS A 49 -0.97 6.56 18.35
N PRO A 50 -1.30 6.83 19.64
CA PRO A 50 -2.58 6.41 20.23
C PRO A 50 -3.79 7.08 19.56
N ASP A 51 -3.60 8.21 18.88
CA ASP A 51 -4.67 8.98 18.21
C ASP A 51 -5.13 8.38 16.88
N PHE A 52 -4.67 7.17 16.52
CA PHE A 52 -5.04 6.55 15.25
C PHE A 52 -6.56 6.31 15.18
N PRO A 53 -7.23 6.65 14.05
CA PRO A 53 -8.70 6.61 13.94
C PRO A 53 -9.32 5.26 14.28
N THR A 54 -8.60 4.17 13.97
CA THR A 54 -9.10 2.82 14.21
C THR A 54 -9.16 2.47 15.69
N TYR A 55 -8.15 2.85 16.48
CA TYR A 55 -8.14 2.59 17.92
C TYR A 55 -9.23 3.38 18.63
N THR A 56 -9.44 4.64 18.23
CA THR A 56 -10.53 5.47 18.75
C THR A 56 -11.90 4.96 18.34
N PHE A 57 -12.07 4.46 17.11
CA PHE A 57 -13.30 3.81 16.66
C PHE A 57 -13.62 2.57 17.50
N PHE A 58 -12.67 1.64 17.64
CA PHE A 58 -12.88 0.43 18.45
C PHE A 58 -13.11 0.77 19.93
N CYS A 59 -12.33 1.69 20.51
CA CYS A 59 -12.54 2.14 21.89
C CYS A 59 -13.96 2.67 22.13
N LYS A 60 -14.51 3.50 21.22
CA LYS A 60 -15.89 4.00 21.30
C LYS A 60 -16.94 2.91 21.09
N ALA A 61 -16.69 2.00 20.15
CA ALA A 61 -17.61 0.90 19.86
C ALA A 61 -17.71 -0.08 21.04
N PHE A 62 -16.59 -0.47 21.65
CA PHE A 62 -16.57 -1.41 22.78
C PHE A 62 -17.00 -0.77 24.11
N SER A 63 -16.66 0.49 24.38
CA SER A 63 -17.15 1.20 25.57
C SER A 63 -18.67 1.39 25.55
N SER A 64 -19.26 1.57 24.36
CA SER A 64 -20.74 1.60 24.22
C SER A 64 -21.41 0.25 24.52
N ILE A 65 -20.65 -0.85 24.48
CA ILE A 65 -21.11 -2.21 24.80
C ILE A 65 -20.80 -2.57 26.28
N GLY A 66 -20.18 -1.66 27.05
CA GLY A 66 -19.86 -1.86 28.46
C GLY A 66 -18.65 -2.78 28.72
N ILE A 67 -17.80 -2.99 27.71
CA ILE A 67 -16.57 -3.77 27.83
C ILE A 67 -15.40 -2.80 28.00
N ASP A 68 -14.72 -2.86 29.14
CA ASP A 68 -13.47 -2.12 29.38
C ASP A 68 -12.39 -2.63 28.43
N SER A 69 -12.25 -1.93 27.31
CA SER A 69 -11.40 -2.36 26.22
C SER A 69 -9.97 -1.84 26.41
N SER A 70 -9.01 -2.75 26.40
CA SER A 70 -7.56 -2.48 26.39
C SER A 70 -7.08 -1.63 25.20
N PHE A 71 -7.96 -1.36 24.23
CA PHE A 71 -7.68 -0.54 23.05
C PHE A 71 -7.62 0.97 23.31
N CYS A 72 -8.19 1.46 24.42
CA CYS A 72 -8.25 2.90 24.70
C CYS A 72 -6.92 3.51 25.22
N ASN A 73 -5.96 2.69 25.66
CA ASN A 73 -4.71 3.13 26.28
C ASN A 73 -3.48 2.41 25.70
N ILE A 74 -3.46 2.18 24.39
CA ILE A 74 -2.31 1.56 23.73
C ILE A 74 -1.19 2.61 23.60
N LYS A 75 -0.15 2.49 24.42
CA LYS A 75 1.09 3.28 24.30
C LYS A 75 2.22 2.36 23.86
N PHE A 76 2.64 2.48 22.60
CA PHE A 76 3.87 1.87 22.12
C PHE A 76 5.05 2.75 22.55
N ASN A 77 5.56 2.56 23.78
CA ASN A 77 6.64 3.40 24.33
C ASN A 77 8.04 2.94 23.90
N GLN A 78 8.16 2.42 22.67
CA GLN A 78 9.39 1.81 22.18
C GLN A 78 10.12 2.73 21.21
N THR A 79 11.42 2.89 21.46
CA THR A 79 12.34 3.45 20.51
C THR A 79 12.60 2.43 19.40
N LEU A 80 12.28 2.76 18.15
CA LEU A 80 12.61 1.91 17.00
C LEU A 80 14.13 1.81 16.85
N GLN A 81 14.66 0.58 16.88
CA GLN A 81 16.10 0.31 16.77
C GLN A 81 16.43 -0.32 15.42
N ALA A 82 17.51 0.16 14.80
CA ALA A 82 18.08 -0.47 13.62
C ALA A 82 19.05 -1.58 14.06
N LEU A 83 18.79 -2.81 13.62
CA LEU A 83 19.59 -3.98 13.95
C LEU A 83 20.79 -4.14 13.01
N ASN A 84 20.70 -3.56 11.80
CA ASN A 84 21.77 -3.60 10.80
C ASN A 84 22.10 -2.20 10.29
N PRO A 85 23.37 -1.91 9.95
CA PRO A 85 23.79 -0.59 9.49
C PRO A 85 23.10 -0.17 8.19
N THR A 86 22.82 -1.12 7.30
CA THR A 86 22.16 -0.86 6.00
C THR A 86 20.64 -0.77 6.10
N GLN A 87 20.04 -1.11 7.25
CA GLN A 87 18.60 -1.32 7.37
C GLN A 87 17.80 -0.06 7.05
N GLN A 88 18.18 1.10 7.58
CA GLN A 88 17.42 2.34 7.39
C GLN A 88 17.34 2.75 5.92
N ILE A 89 18.47 2.69 5.20
CA ILE A 89 18.54 2.99 3.76
C ILE A 89 17.73 1.97 2.96
N MET A 90 17.88 0.68 3.27
CA MET A 90 17.15 -0.37 2.56
C MET A 90 15.63 -0.23 2.77
N THR A 91 15.18 0.05 3.99
CA THR A 91 13.77 0.31 4.29
C THR A 91 13.26 1.54 3.56
N ALA A 92 14.02 2.63 3.49
CA ALA A 92 13.65 3.83 2.73
C ALA A 92 13.49 3.54 1.23
N ILE A 93 14.42 2.78 0.63
CA ILE A 93 14.35 2.40 -0.79
C ILE A 93 13.12 1.52 -1.04
N TRP A 94 12.94 0.44 -0.28
CA TRP A 94 11.78 -0.45 -0.46
C TRP A 94 10.45 0.27 -0.23
N ALA A 95 10.35 1.11 0.80
CA ALA A 95 9.15 1.89 1.06
C ALA A 95 8.84 2.83 -0.10
N SER A 96 9.84 3.56 -0.62
CA SER A 96 9.66 4.47 -1.75
C SER A 96 9.25 3.75 -3.04
N LEU A 97 9.79 2.56 -3.32
CA LEU A 97 9.40 1.75 -4.47
C LEU A 97 7.97 1.22 -4.36
N ILE A 98 7.59 0.69 -3.20
CA ILE A 98 6.24 0.18 -2.96
C ILE A 98 5.21 1.31 -3.04
N LEU A 99 5.47 2.43 -2.36
CA LEU A 99 4.58 3.60 -2.41
C LEU A 99 4.55 4.22 -3.82
N GLY A 100 5.70 4.26 -4.51
CA GLY A 100 5.78 4.67 -5.91
C GLY A 100 4.88 3.84 -6.82
N PHE A 101 4.88 2.51 -6.64
CA PHE A 101 3.96 1.61 -7.34
C PHE A 101 2.49 1.88 -6.99
N VAL A 102 2.17 2.06 -5.70
CA VAL A 102 0.81 2.35 -5.24
C VAL A 102 0.25 3.61 -5.89
N PHE A 103 1.02 4.70 -5.89
CA PHE A 103 0.60 5.96 -6.49
C PHE A 103 0.60 5.92 -8.02
N ALA A 104 1.50 5.16 -8.65
CA ALA A 104 1.53 4.96 -10.10
C ALA A 104 0.45 3.97 -10.59
N PHE A 105 -0.21 3.24 -9.70
CA PHE A 105 -1.16 2.18 -10.05
C PHE A 105 -2.26 2.58 -11.04
N PRO A 106 -2.93 3.75 -10.92
CA PRO A 106 -3.93 4.17 -11.91
C PRO A 106 -3.36 4.34 -13.31
N TYR A 107 -2.12 4.86 -13.40
CA TYR A 107 -1.42 5.02 -14.66
C TYR A 107 -1.03 3.65 -15.25
N ILE A 108 -0.54 2.73 -14.42
CA ILE A 108 -0.19 1.36 -14.83
C ILE A 108 -1.42 0.64 -15.39
N LEU A 109 -2.57 0.71 -14.71
CA LEU A 109 -3.81 0.12 -15.20
C LEU A 109 -4.25 0.72 -16.53
N TRP A 110 -4.06 2.03 -16.72
CA TRP A 110 -4.35 2.68 -18.00
C TRP A 110 -3.43 2.20 -19.12
N GLU A 111 -2.13 2.04 -18.87
CA GLU A 111 -1.17 1.57 -19.86
C GLU A 111 -1.44 0.09 -20.23
N ILE A 112 -1.74 -0.76 -19.23
CA ILE A 112 -2.17 -2.15 -19.44
C ILE A 112 -3.47 -2.21 -20.25
N TRP A 113 -4.45 -1.37 -19.92
CA TRP A 113 -5.69 -1.31 -20.68
C TRP A 113 -5.45 -0.90 -22.13
N ARG A 114 -4.57 0.08 -22.37
CA ARG A 114 -4.23 0.53 -23.73
C ARG A 114 -3.61 -0.58 -24.56
N PHE A 115 -2.80 -1.44 -23.94
CA PHE A 115 -2.23 -2.64 -24.57
C PHE A 115 -3.30 -3.69 -24.89
N ILE A 116 -4.27 -3.91 -24.00
CA ILE A 116 -5.32 -4.93 -24.14
C ILE A 116 -6.44 -4.49 -25.10
N ALA A 117 -6.79 -3.20 -25.09
CA ALA A 117 -7.88 -2.60 -25.86
C ALA A 117 -7.93 -2.99 -27.35
N PRO A 118 -6.82 -2.98 -28.14
CA PRO A 118 -6.86 -3.36 -29.55
C PRO A 118 -7.35 -4.79 -29.80
N GLY A 119 -7.21 -5.70 -28.83
CA GLY A 119 -7.72 -7.07 -28.91
C GLY A 119 -9.21 -7.25 -28.59
N LEU A 120 -9.93 -6.20 -28.17
CA LEU A 120 -11.35 -6.27 -27.78
C LEU A 120 -12.28 -5.68 -28.85
N ASN A 121 -13.53 -6.17 -28.86
CA ASN A 121 -14.57 -5.60 -29.70
C ASN A 121 -14.88 -4.14 -29.30
N LYS A 122 -15.30 -3.32 -30.28
CA LYS A 122 -15.60 -1.89 -30.07
C LYS A 122 -16.62 -1.63 -28.93
N ASN A 123 -17.59 -2.52 -28.77
CA ASN A 123 -18.59 -2.44 -27.68
C ASN A 123 -17.97 -2.77 -26.30
N GLU A 124 -17.02 -3.70 -26.25
CA GLU A 124 -16.34 -4.12 -25.01
C GLU A 124 -15.26 -3.11 -24.60
N GLN A 125 -14.57 -2.48 -25.56
CA GLN A 125 -13.62 -1.39 -25.29
C GLN A 125 -14.28 -0.24 -24.49
N LYS A 126 -15.51 0.13 -24.83
CA LYS A 126 -16.25 1.19 -24.12
C LYS A 126 -16.59 0.81 -22.67
N ARG A 127 -16.94 -0.46 -22.44
CA ARG A 127 -17.26 -0.98 -21.10
C ARG A 127 -16.00 -1.18 -20.25
N SER A 128 -14.90 -1.58 -20.89
CA SER A 128 -13.59 -1.80 -20.29
C SER A 128 -12.95 -0.50 -19.74
N LYS A 129 -13.26 0.67 -20.33
CA LYS A 129 -12.83 1.96 -19.72
C LYS A 129 -13.41 2.18 -18.32
N GLY A 130 -14.65 1.75 -18.07
CA GLY A 130 -15.27 1.83 -16.74
C GLY A 130 -14.61 0.87 -15.74
N PHE A 131 -14.07 -0.25 -16.22
CA PHE A 131 -13.35 -1.21 -15.39
C PHE A 131 -12.08 -0.60 -14.77
N ILE A 132 -11.31 0.21 -15.51
CA ILE A 132 -10.09 0.87 -14.99
C ILE A 132 -10.42 1.75 -13.77
N PHE A 133 -11.52 2.51 -13.86
CA PHE A 133 -11.96 3.40 -12.79
C PHE A 133 -12.33 2.60 -11.53
N TRP A 134 -13.15 1.56 -11.68
CA TRP A 134 -13.52 0.70 -10.56
C TRP A 134 -12.32 -0.06 -9.98
N ALA A 135 -11.44 -0.62 -10.82
CA ALA A 135 -10.24 -1.32 -10.36
C ALA A 135 -9.31 -0.41 -9.55
N SER A 136 -9.13 0.85 -9.98
CA SER A 136 -8.35 1.84 -9.24
C SER A 136 -8.98 2.16 -7.87
N ILE A 137 -10.30 2.34 -7.82
CA ILE A 137 -11.04 2.58 -6.57
C ILE A 137 -10.89 1.39 -5.61
N LEU A 138 -11.12 0.16 -6.10
CA LEU A 138 -11.04 -1.03 -5.27
C LEU A 138 -9.61 -1.25 -4.74
N PHE A 139 -8.59 -0.92 -5.54
CA PHE A 139 -7.20 -1.00 -5.09
C PHE A 139 -6.91 -0.05 -3.92
N PHE A 140 -7.28 1.23 -4.04
CA PHE A 140 -7.09 2.18 -2.95
C PHE A 140 -7.95 1.85 -1.73
N LEU A 141 -9.18 1.37 -1.94
CA LEU A 141 -10.03 0.91 -0.85
C LEU A 141 -9.39 -0.29 -0.12
N GLY A 142 -8.79 -1.22 -0.86
CA GLY A 142 -8.02 -2.34 -0.28
C GLY A 142 -6.81 -1.87 0.54
N ILE A 143 -6.06 -0.88 0.04
CA ILE A 143 -4.93 -0.28 0.77
C ILE A 143 -5.41 0.40 2.04
N LEU A 144 -6.47 1.21 1.95
CA LEU A 144 -7.07 1.87 3.12
C LEU A 144 -7.56 0.85 4.14
N PHE A 145 -8.23 -0.22 3.69
CA PHE A 145 -8.67 -1.30 4.58
C PHE A 145 -7.48 -2.00 5.26
N SER A 146 -6.43 -2.33 4.51
CA SER A 146 -5.22 -2.95 5.07
C SER A 146 -4.55 -2.03 6.10
N TYR A 147 -4.39 -0.76 5.75
CA TYR A 147 -3.75 0.26 6.59
C TYR A 147 -4.55 0.54 7.86
N PHE A 148 -5.85 0.81 7.74
CA PHE A 148 -6.67 1.18 8.88
C PHE A 148 -7.13 -0.02 9.71
N VAL A 149 -7.31 -1.22 9.16
CA VAL A 149 -7.91 -2.34 9.93
C VAL A 149 -6.89 -3.42 10.22
N ILE A 150 -6.17 -3.92 9.22
CA ILE A 150 -5.30 -5.09 9.37
C ILE A 150 -4.08 -4.75 10.21
N ILE A 151 -3.35 -3.67 9.88
CA ILE A 151 -2.14 -3.27 10.60
C ILE A 151 -2.36 -3.12 12.12
N PRO A 152 -3.31 -2.30 12.61
CA PRO A 152 -3.50 -2.13 14.05
C PRO A 152 -3.91 -3.43 14.77
N MET A 153 -4.73 -4.27 14.14
CA MET A 153 -5.15 -5.55 14.71
C MET A 153 -3.98 -6.54 14.79
N SER A 154 -3.17 -6.63 13.73
CA SER A 154 -1.98 -7.48 13.71
C SER A 154 -0.94 -7.02 14.73
N VAL A 155 -0.65 -5.72 14.80
CA VAL A 155 0.32 -5.17 15.76
C VAL A 155 -0.16 -5.42 17.20
N TYR A 156 -1.44 -5.16 17.49
CA TYR A 156 -2.01 -5.45 18.82
C TYR A 156 -1.89 -6.93 19.18
N PHE A 157 -2.19 -7.84 18.25
CA PHE A 157 -2.04 -9.28 18.46
C PHE A 157 -0.58 -9.66 18.75
N PHE A 158 0.37 -9.28 17.89
CA PHE A 158 1.78 -9.63 18.05
C PHE A 158 2.40 -9.04 19.31
N TYR A 159 1.98 -7.84 19.73
CA TYR A 159 2.48 -7.21 20.96
C TYR A 159 2.02 -7.94 22.23
N ASN A 160 0.77 -8.39 22.25
CA ASN A 160 0.18 -9.05 23.42
C ASN A 160 0.39 -10.58 23.43
N TYR A 161 0.79 -11.17 22.31
CA TYR A 161 1.01 -12.60 22.20
C TYR A 161 2.30 -13.01 22.93
N GLN A 162 2.17 -13.83 23.97
CA GLN A 162 3.28 -14.43 24.71
C GLN A 162 3.03 -15.93 24.88
N ILE A 163 4.05 -16.74 24.57
CA ILE A 163 3.96 -18.22 24.61
C ILE A 163 4.25 -18.74 26.03
N SER A 164 5.14 -18.06 26.77
CA SER A 164 5.55 -18.43 28.12
C SER A 164 6.10 -17.21 28.86
N ASP A 165 5.83 -17.11 30.16
CA ASP A 165 6.31 -16.02 31.03
C ASP A 165 7.85 -15.98 31.16
N VAL A 166 8.54 -17.03 30.73
CA VAL A 166 10.01 -17.10 30.72
C VAL A 166 10.62 -16.35 29.52
N ILE A 167 9.85 -16.14 28.44
CA ILE A 167 10.31 -15.47 27.23
C ILE A 167 10.11 -13.96 27.39
N VAL A 168 11.19 -13.25 27.71
CA VAL A 168 11.19 -11.80 27.76
C VAL A 168 11.18 -11.26 26.32
N ASN A 169 10.04 -10.74 25.90
CA ASN A 169 9.97 -9.94 24.69
C ASN A 169 10.67 -8.62 24.98
N ASN A 170 11.85 -8.40 24.39
CA ASN A 170 12.54 -7.10 24.39
C ASN A 170 11.74 -5.99 23.66
N PHE A 171 10.56 -6.35 23.13
CA PHE A 171 9.54 -5.50 22.53
C PHE A 171 8.39 -5.20 23.52
N LYS A 172 8.62 -5.19 24.84
CA LYS A 172 7.58 -4.81 25.82
C LYS A 172 7.99 -3.59 26.62
#